data_AF-A0A800CJY4-F1
#
_entry.id   AF-A0A800CJY4-F1
#
_cell.length_a   1.000
_cell.length_b   1.000
_cell.length_c   1.000
_cell.angle_alpha   90.00
_cell.angle_beta   90.00
_cell.angle_gamma   90.00
#
_symmetry.space_group_name_H-M   'P 1'
#
loop_
_entity.id
_entity.type
_entity.pdbx_description
1 polymer ?
#
loop_
_entity_poly.entity_id
_entity_poly.type
_entity_poly.pdbx_seq_one_letter_code
_entity_poly.pdbx_strand_id
1 'polypeptide(L)'
;MNARKLARLGVPSGEAMRLAGTAARDARQMGIPKRDIPGLITAVVENPHDYTDDELFGDLANAILTHQAAQPSFQARSEPAPYRIWGHDLDPNSVEQMENAVRLPVSVRGALMPDAHLGYGLPIGGVLAVHNAVIPYAVGVDIACRMKLSVLDMPLHTLHGEQKRLINAINRETRFGIGAKFSKGQRRDHPVLDEDWRVSPVTQRFQKKAWEQLGTSGSGNHFVEFGVLEVLAEGLGLPLGQYLALLSHSGSRGTGASVASYYSKLAMDLHPELPKQLRHLAWLDLDTDAGREYWQAMQLMGKYAAANHACIHKHVAKALGAKVLLDIENHHNFAWIEEHDGEMVVVHRKGATPAGKGVIGIIPGSMGTPGYVVRGLGNEAALQSAAHGAGRRMSRRQAKKSFTWSEVKKFLRERDVTLISAGLDEVPMAYKDIDEVMAAQTDLVEILARFDPKLVKMAPAGERPED
;
A
#
# COMPACT_ATOMS: atom_id res chain seq x y z
N MET A 1 27.85 26.60 17.47
CA MET A 1 27.51 25.16 17.27
C MET A 1 27.64 24.81 15.80
N ASN A 2 27.73 23.53 15.40
CA ASN A 2 27.77 23.20 13.97
C ASN A 2 26.35 23.19 13.37
N ALA A 3 26.24 23.39 12.05
CA ALA A 3 24.96 23.50 11.35
C ALA A 3 24.04 22.28 11.55
N ARG A 4 24.60 21.06 11.55
CA ARG A 4 23.84 19.83 11.84
C ARG A 4 23.17 19.85 13.22
N LYS A 5 23.83 20.40 14.24
CA LYS A 5 23.26 20.47 15.59
C LYS A 5 22.17 21.53 15.68
N LEU A 6 22.32 22.66 14.99
CA LEU A 6 21.31 23.72 14.93
C LEU A 6 20.06 23.29 14.16
N ALA A 7 20.23 22.61 13.01
CA ALA A 7 19.12 22.03 12.25
C ALA A 7 18.29 21.04 13.09
N ARG A 8 18.95 20.25 13.96
CA ARG A 8 18.25 19.34 14.90
C ARG A 8 17.44 20.05 15.98
N LEU A 9 17.73 21.32 16.25
CA LEU A 9 16.97 22.16 17.17
C LEU A 9 15.83 22.91 16.47
N GLY A 10 15.58 22.63 15.19
CA GLY A 10 14.51 23.25 14.42
C GLY A 10 14.86 24.60 13.79
N VAL A 11 16.14 25.02 13.83
CA VAL A 11 16.57 26.27 13.20
C VAL A 11 16.43 26.18 11.67
N PRO A 12 15.71 27.11 11.02
CA PRO A 12 15.57 27.14 9.57
C PRO A 12 16.90 27.33 8.84
N SER A 13 16.97 26.86 7.60
CA SER A 13 18.16 27.05 6.75
C SER A 13 18.35 28.50 6.31
N GLY A 14 19.50 28.83 5.72
CA GLY A 14 19.80 30.20 5.28
C GLY A 14 20.20 31.13 6.42
N GLU A 15 19.58 32.32 6.46
CA GLU A 15 19.95 33.38 7.39
C GLU A 15 19.73 33.00 8.86
N ALA A 16 18.61 32.36 9.20
CA ALA A 16 18.34 31.90 10.56
C ALA A 16 19.43 30.92 11.08
N MET A 17 19.96 30.05 10.21
CA MET A 17 21.07 29.14 10.55
C MET A 17 22.35 29.90 10.89
N ARG A 18 22.67 30.95 10.13
CA ARG A 18 23.82 31.82 10.36
C ARG A 18 23.67 32.58 11.68
N LEU A 19 22.48 33.12 11.94
CA LEU A 19 22.18 33.91 13.13
C LEU A 19 22.13 33.04 14.39
N ALA A 20 21.58 31.83 14.33
CA ALA A 20 21.66 30.89 15.44
C ALA A 20 23.10 30.47 15.77
N GLY A 21 23.95 30.35 14.76
CA GLY A 21 25.39 30.15 14.97
C GLY A 21 26.07 31.33 15.68
N THR A 22 25.58 32.54 15.43
CA THR A 22 26.08 33.81 16.00
C THR A 22 25.57 34.00 17.43
N ALA A 23 24.27 33.93 17.66
CA ALA A 23 23.66 33.94 18.99
C ALA A 23 24.27 32.87 19.92
N ALA A 24 24.54 31.66 19.41
CA ALA A 24 25.20 30.60 20.19
C ALA A 24 26.66 30.92 20.57
N ARG A 25 27.36 31.78 19.82
CA ARG A 25 28.71 32.24 20.17
C ARG A 25 28.63 33.37 21.18
N ASP A 26 27.75 34.32 20.95
CA ASP A 26 27.61 35.54 21.76
C ASP A 26 27.08 35.19 23.16
N ALA A 27 26.14 34.25 23.25
CA ALA A 27 25.68 33.64 24.50
C ALA A 27 26.86 33.14 25.37
N ARG A 28 27.87 32.53 24.74
CA ARG A 28 29.05 32.00 25.45
C ARG A 28 29.98 33.11 25.91
N GLN A 29 30.10 34.18 25.12
CA GLN A 29 30.89 35.34 25.49
C GLN A 29 30.27 36.08 26.67
N MET A 30 28.94 36.08 26.78
CA MET A 30 28.19 36.61 27.93
C MET A 30 28.13 35.67 29.14
N GLY A 31 28.84 34.53 29.10
CA GLY A 31 28.96 33.62 30.24
C GLY A 31 27.88 32.54 30.36
N ILE A 32 26.97 32.41 29.39
CA ILE A 32 25.95 31.35 29.40
C ILE A 32 26.62 29.98 29.23
N PRO A 33 26.37 29.00 30.13
CA PRO A 33 26.99 27.68 30.03
C PRO A 33 26.64 26.98 28.72
N LYS A 34 27.65 26.37 28.08
CA LYS A 34 27.50 25.65 26.79
C LYS A 34 26.35 24.63 26.78
N ARG A 35 26.06 24.03 27.94
CA ARG A 35 25.01 23.01 28.09
C ARG A 35 23.59 23.58 27.98
N ASP A 36 23.39 24.87 28.26
CA ASP A 36 22.07 25.50 28.35
C ASP A 36 21.67 26.17 27.02
N ILE A 37 22.65 26.57 26.20
CA ILE A 37 22.45 27.23 24.89
C ILE A 37 21.53 26.46 23.92
N PRO A 38 21.63 25.11 23.78
CA PRO A 38 20.69 24.38 22.93
C PRO A 38 19.23 24.55 23.36
N GLY A 39 18.96 24.60 24.66
CA GLY A 39 17.60 24.79 25.19
C GLY A 39 17.06 26.19 24.90
N LEU A 40 17.91 27.22 25.02
CA LEU A 40 17.55 28.59 24.66
C LEU A 40 17.24 28.73 23.17
N ILE A 41 18.07 28.14 22.30
CA ILE A 41 17.80 28.17 20.85
C ILE A 41 16.51 27.43 20.51
N THR A 42 16.22 26.30 21.17
CA THR A 42 14.94 25.60 21.01
C THR A 42 13.77 26.48 21.44
N ALA A 43 13.87 27.18 22.58
CA ALA A 43 12.80 28.06 23.05
C ALA A 43 12.51 29.20 22.06
N VAL A 44 13.55 29.80 21.46
CA VAL A 44 13.42 30.83 20.41
C VAL A 44 12.79 30.27 19.13
N VAL A 45 13.14 29.03 18.75
CA VAL A 45 12.53 28.37 17.59
C VAL A 45 11.05 28.04 17.83
N GLU A 46 10.70 27.63 19.05
CA GLU A 46 9.33 27.26 19.42
C GLU A 46 8.43 28.49 19.59
N ASN A 47 8.94 29.60 20.13
CA ASN A 47 8.16 30.81 20.41
C ASN A 47 8.90 32.09 19.95
N PRO A 48 9.18 32.26 18.65
CA PRO A 48 10.03 33.36 18.17
C PRO A 48 9.47 34.75 18.46
N HIS A 49 8.14 34.91 18.56
CA HIS A 49 7.51 36.18 18.92
C HIS A 49 7.91 36.70 20.31
N ASP A 50 8.23 35.82 21.26
CA ASP A 50 8.59 36.21 22.64
C ASP A 50 10.01 36.79 22.72
N TYR A 51 10.79 36.65 21.65
CA TYR A 51 12.21 37.00 21.61
C TYR A 51 12.54 38.09 20.60
N THR A 52 11.56 38.72 19.93
CA THR A 52 11.83 39.71 18.86
C THR A 52 12.64 40.91 19.33
N ASP A 53 12.48 41.29 20.60
CA ASP A 53 13.17 42.40 21.25
C ASP A 53 14.32 41.94 22.18
N ASP A 54 14.65 40.65 22.18
CA ASP A 54 15.72 40.09 23.02
C ASP A 54 17.11 40.51 22.49
N GLU A 55 17.98 41.01 23.37
CA GLU A 55 19.31 41.52 22.97
C GLU A 55 20.22 40.46 22.33
N LEU A 56 20.02 39.19 22.65
CA LEU A 56 20.88 38.09 22.21
C LEU A 56 20.23 37.24 21.10
N PHE A 57 18.91 37.11 21.13
CA PHE A 57 18.15 36.23 20.25
C PHE A 57 17.20 36.97 19.29
N GLY A 58 17.07 38.30 19.39
CA GLY A 58 16.19 39.13 18.56
C GLY A 58 16.40 38.95 17.06
N ASP A 59 17.65 39.02 16.59
CA ASP A 59 17.94 38.81 15.17
C ASP A 59 17.57 37.40 14.70
N LEU A 60 17.83 36.39 15.53
CA LEU A 60 17.46 35.01 15.23
C LEU A 60 15.93 34.85 15.18
N ALA A 61 15.21 35.40 16.15
CA ALA A 61 13.76 35.40 16.22
C ALA A 61 13.14 36.06 14.99
N ASN A 62 13.59 37.26 14.63
CA ASN A 62 13.10 37.99 13.45
C ASN A 62 13.41 37.26 12.14
N ALA A 63 14.59 36.63 12.01
CA ALA A 63 14.92 35.81 10.85
C ALA A 63 14.06 34.54 10.76
N ILE A 64 13.70 33.93 11.90
CA ILE A 64 12.75 32.80 11.95
C ILE A 64 11.36 33.27 11.52
N LEU A 65 10.87 34.39 12.05
CA LEU A 65 9.56 34.95 11.69
C LEU A 65 9.49 35.34 10.21
N THR A 66 10.55 35.96 9.69
CA THR A 66 10.65 36.30 8.25
C THR A 66 10.64 35.03 7.40
N HIS A 67 11.36 33.99 7.82
CA HIS A 67 11.33 32.70 7.15
C HIS A 67 9.94 32.06 7.19
N GLN A 68 9.24 32.13 8.33
CA GLN A 68 7.87 31.61 8.48
C GLN A 68 6.87 32.39 7.63
N ALA A 69 6.96 33.72 7.59
CA ALA A 69 6.09 34.58 6.78
C ALA A 69 6.32 34.39 5.26
N ALA A 70 7.53 34.01 4.86
CA ALA A 70 7.87 33.69 3.48
C ALA A 70 7.49 32.26 3.08
N GLN A 71 7.13 31.38 4.02
CA GLN A 71 6.65 30.05 3.68
C GLN A 71 5.19 30.12 3.23
N PRO A 72 4.82 29.44 2.13
CA PRO A 72 3.42 29.31 1.77
C PRO A 72 2.65 28.72 2.96
N SER A 73 1.47 29.26 3.27
CA SER A 73 0.58 28.65 4.25
C SER A 73 -0.30 27.62 3.55
N PHE A 74 -0.47 26.46 4.16
CA PHE A 74 -1.40 25.46 3.64
C PHE A 74 -2.82 26.02 3.64
N GLN A 75 -3.45 26.06 2.47
CA GLN A 75 -4.85 26.41 2.31
C GLN A 75 -5.63 25.17 1.90
N ALA A 76 -6.41 24.64 2.84
CA ALA A 76 -7.38 23.59 2.55
C ALA A 76 -8.47 24.13 1.61
N ARG A 77 -9.17 23.21 0.93
CA ARG A 77 -10.39 23.57 0.21
C ARG A 77 -11.41 24.17 1.16
N SER A 78 -12.12 25.20 0.71
CA SER A 78 -13.25 25.79 1.44
C SER A 78 -14.34 24.75 1.69
N GLU A 79 -14.61 23.91 0.70
CA GLU A 79 -15.51 22.76 0.76
C GLU A 79 -14.76 21.46 0.42
N PRO A 80 -14.99 20.37 1.17
CA PRO A 80 -14.47 19.05 0.81
C PRO A 80 -14.81 18.69 -0.63
N ALA A 81 -13.88 18.04 -1.34
CA ALA A 81 -14.22 17.38 -2.59
C ALA A 81 -15.35 16.36 -2.36
N PRO A 82 -16.29 16.21 -3.30
CA PRO A 82 -17.41 15.28 -3.17
C PRO A 82 -16.89 13.86 -2.96
N TYR A 83 -17.48 13.14 -2.01
CA TYR A 83 -17.15 11.74 -1.79
C TYR A 83 -18.34 10.94 -1.25
N ARG A 84 -18.27 9.62 -1.39
CA ARG A 84 -19.27 8.69 -0.88
C ARG A 84 -18.61 7.54 -0.11
N ILE A 85 -19.32 7.05 0.90
CA ILE A 85 -18.90 5.92 1.74
C ILE A 85 -19.83 4.74 1.46
N TRP A 86 -19.24 3.55 1.32
CA TRP A 86 -19.93 2.27 1.29
C TRP A 86 -19.64 1.50 2.58
N GLY A 87 -20.63 0.79 3.09
CA GLY A 87 -20.56 0.07 4.36
C GLY A 87 -21.07 0.86 5.57
N HIS A 88 -21.19 0.16 6.69
CA HIS A 88 -21.61 0.69 8.00
C HIS A 88 -20.52 0.39 9.03
N ASP A 89 -20.52 1.12 10.15
CA ASP A 89 -19.60 0.90 11.28
C ASP A 89 -18.11 0.84 10.91
N LEU A 90 -17.70 1.69 9.95
CA LEU A 90 -16.30 1.83 9.58
C LEU A 90 -15.47 2.42 10.74
N ASP A 91 -14.18 2.09 10.77
CA ASP A 91 -13.23 2.66 11.72
C ASP A 91 -13.25 4.20 11.62
N PRO A 92 -13.61 4.94 12.69
CA PRO A 92 -13.70 6.39 12.64
C PRO A 92 -12.41 7.07 12.18
N ASN A 93 -11.25 6.48 12.51
CA ASN A 93 -9.96 7.02 12.06
C ASN A 93 -9.77 6.88 10.55
N SER A 94 -10.32 5.82 9.94
CA SER A 94 -10.28 5.64 8.48
C SER A 94 -11.18 6.66 7.76
N VAL A 95 -12.33 6.98 8.37
CA VAL A 95 -13.22 8.04 7.87
C VAL A 95 -12.54 9.41 7.98
N GLU A 96 -11.92 9.71 9.11
CA GLU A 96 -11.15 10.96 9.30
C GLU A 96 -10.00 11.09 8.28
N GLN A 97 -9.31 9.98 7.96
CA GLN A 97 -8.28 9.99 6.90
C GLN A 97 -8.86 10.34 5.53
N MET A 98 -10.04 9.81 5.19
CA MET A 98 -10.74 10.16 3.95
C MET A 98 -11.17 11.64 3.94
N GLU A 99 -11.75 12.13 5.03
CA GLU A 99 -12.17 13.53 5.20
C GLU A 99 -11.00 14.51 5.04
N ASN A 100 -9.84 14.15 5.60
CA ASN A 100 -8.61 14.91 5.42
C ASN A 100 -8.13 14.90 3.96
N ALA A 101 -8.19 13.74 3.30
CA ALA A 101 -7.77 13.58 1.91
C ALA A 101 -8.63 14.42 0.95
N VAL A 102 -9.96 14.45 1.12
CA VAL A 102 -10.84 15.26 0.26
C VAL A 102 -10.74 16.78 0.50
N ARG A 103 -10.03 17.22 1.54
CA ARG A 103 -9.80 18.65 1.83
C ARG A 103 -8.51 19.20 1.23
N LEU A 104 -7.67 18.36 0.65
CA LEU A 104 -6.46 18.82 -0.04
C LEU A 104 -6.85 19.70 -1.23
N PRO A 105 -6.07 20.75 -1.54
CA PRO A 105 -6.35 21.64 -2.67
C PRO A 105 -6.37 20.90 -4.03
N VAL A 106 -5.60 19.82 -4.16
CA VAL A 106 -5.54 19.00 -5.38
C VAL A 106 -6.70 18.01 -5.51
N SER A 107 -7.50 17.79 -4.47
CA SER A 107 -8.53 16.76 -4.47
C SER A 107 -9.74 17.15 -5.33
N VAL A 108 -10.20 16.20 -6.14
CA VAL A 108 -11.34 16.36 -7.06
C VAL A 108 -12.54 15.55 -6.61
N ARG A 109 -12.33 14.28 -6.23
CA ARG A 109 -13.41 13.36 -5.78
C ARG A 109 -12.85 12.24 -4.93
N GLY A 110 -13.67 11.65 -4.07
CA GLY A 110 -13.29 10.51 -3.25
C GLY A 110 -14.35 9.41 -3.19
N ALA A 111 -13.92 8.22 -2.79
CA ALA A 111 -14.80 7.13 -2.40
C ALA A 111 -14.14 6.29 -1.29
N LEU A 112 -14.95 5.79 -0.36
CA LEU A 112 -14.48 4.92 0.72
C LEU A 112 -15.22 3.58 0.67
N MET A 113 -14.46 2.50 0.53
CA MET A 113 -14.96 1.14 0.35
C MET A 113 -15.34 0.48 1.69
N PRO A 114 -16.20 -0.55 1.70
CA PRO A 114 -16.71 -1.16 2.93
C PRO A 114 -15.63 -1.90 3.76
N ASP A 115 -14.51 -2.26 3.15
CA ASP A 115 -13.34 -2.85 3.80
C ASP A 115 -12.39 -1.83 4.42
N ALA A 116 -12.79 -0.55 4.46
CA ALA A 116 -11.93 0.54 4.91
C ALA A 116 -11.40 0.37 6.32
N HIS A 117 -10.11 0.69 6.50
CA HIS A 117 -9.42 0.67 7.78
C HIS A 117 -8.18 1.57 7.75
N LEU A 118 -7.65 1.87 8.94
CA LEU A 118 -6.53 2.78 9.11
C LEU A 118 -5.32 2.43 8.23
N GLY A 119 -4.81 3.42 7.51
CA GLY A 119 -3.59 3.36 6.70
C GLY A 119 -2.63 4.53 6.97
N TYR A 120 -1.75 4.80 6.00
CA TYR A 120 -0.88 5.99 5.98
C TYR A 120 -1.37 7.01 4.94
N GLY A 121 -1.73 8.23 5.36
CA GLY A 121 -2.30 9.22 4.43
C GLY A 121 -3.74 8.83 4.07
N LEU A 122 -3.96 8.32 2.85
CA LEU A 122 -5.24 7.74 2.46
C LEU A 122 -5.50 6.43 3.24
N PRO A 123 -6.73 6.17 3.71
CA PRO A 123 -7.06 4.90 4.36
C PRO A 123 -6.94 3.74 3.36
N ILE A 124 -6.72 2.53 3.87
CA ILE A 124 -6.91 1.33 3.05
C ILE A 124 -8.42 1.20 2.82
N GLY A 125 -8.84 0.83 1.61
CA GLY A 125 -10.22 0.98 1.13
C GLY A 125 -10.53 2.37 0.58
N GLY A 126 -9.55 3.28 0.52
CA GLY A 126 -9.74 4.64 0.01
C GLY A 126 -9.48 4.75 -1.50
N VAL A 127 -10.30 5.55 -2.17
CA VAL A 127 -10.11 5.99 -3.56
C VAL A 127 -10.13 7.50 -3.59
N LEU A 128 -9.12 8.12 -4.20
CA LEU A 128 -8.98 9.57 -4.28
C LEU A 128 -8.56 10.01 -5.68
N ALA A 129 -9.43 10.76 -6.36
CA ALA A 129 -9.10 11.47 -7.58
C ALA A 129 -8.53 12.85 -7.26
N VAL A 130 -7.38 13.17 -7.85
CA VAL A 130 -6.72 14.47 -7.69
C VAL A 130 -6.34 15.06 -9.06
N HIS A 131 -6.21 16.39 -9.11
CA HIS A 131 -5.80 17.11 -10.30
C HIS A 131 -4.27 17.14 -10.42
N ASN A 132 -3.75 16.67 -11.55
CA ASN A 132 -2.35 16.78 -11.99
C ASN A 132 -1.26 16.48 -10.93
N ALA A 133 -1.56 15.60 -9.98
CA ALA A 133 -0.68 15.30 -8.88
C ALA A 133 -0.74 13.82 -8.51
N VAL A 134 0.29 13.35 -7.84
CA VAL A 134 0.34 11.99 -7.33
C VAL A 134 0.81 11.99 -5.88
N ILE A 135 0.07 11.28 -5.02
CA ILE A 135 0.32 11.17 -3.58
C ILE A 135 0.91 9.78 -3.32
N PRO A 136 2.22 9.64 -3.06
CA PRO A 136 2.85 8.32 -2.97
C PRO A 136 2.26 7.41 -1.89
N TYR A 137 1.86 7.95 -0.74
CA TYR A 137 1.20 7.15 0.30
C TYR A 137 -0.28 6.84 0.02
N ALA A 138 -0.92 7.56 -0.91
CA ALA A 138 -2.25 7.21 -1.43
C ALA A 138 -2.17 6.12 -2.50
N VAL A 139 -1.00 5.85 -3.09
CA VAL A 139 -0.73 4.62 -3.85
C VAL A 139 -0.53 3.44 -2.91
N GLY A 140 0.21 3.67 -1.82
CA GLY A 140 0.52 2.66 -0.80
C GLY A 140 2.01 2.28 -0.76
N VAL A 141 2.42 1.66 0.35
CA VAL A 141 3.82 1.27 0.58
C VAL A 141 4.23 0.08 -0.28
N ASP A 142 3.34 -0.91 -0.46
CA ASP A 142 3.53 -1.98 -1.43
C ASP A 142 2.86 -1.59 -2.76
N ILE A 143 3.61 -0.83 -3.56
CA ILE A 143 3.18 -0.33 -4.87
C ILE A 143 2.78 -1.53 -5.73
N ALA A 144 1.62 -1.44 -6.35
CA ALA A 144 1.07 -2.44 -7.25
C ALA A 144 0.92 -3.84 -6.64
N CYS A 145 0.73 -3.91 -5.32
CA CYS A 145 0.17 -5.11 -4.69
C CYS A 145 -1.09 -5.53 -5.47
N ARG A 146 -1.21 -6.83 -5.73
CA ARG A 146 -2.20 -7.39 -6.66
C ARG A 146 -2.52 -8.84 -6.37
N MET A 147 -3.62 -9.27 -6.95
CA MET A 147 -4.05 -10.66 -6.97
C MET A 147 -3.80 -11.28 -8.34
N LYS A 148 -3.48 -12.57 -8.38
CA LYS A 148 -3.58 -13.39 -9.59
C LYS A 148 -4.23 -14.73 -9.27
N LEU A 149 -5.23 -15.10 -10.05
CA LEU A 149 -5.88 -16.41 -10.02
C LEU A 149 -5.58 -17.18 -11.30
N SER A 150 -5.33 -18.48 -11.20
CA SER A 150 -5.27 -19.39 -12.35
C SER A 150 -6.10 -20.63 -12.09
N VAL A 151 -7.04 -20.90 -12.98
CA VAL A 151 -7.81 -22.14 -13.02
C VAL A 151 -6.98 -23.21 -13.74
N LEU A 152 -6.83 -24.38 -13.12
CA LEU A 152 -5.99 -25.46 -13.64
C LEU A 152 -6.85 -26.59 -14.22
N ASP A 153 -6.36 -27.25 -15.26
CA ASP A 153 -6.97 -28.45 -15.86
C ASP A 153 -6.75 -29.73 -15.02
N MET A 154 -6.85 -29.58 -13.70
CA MET A 154 -6.63 -30.66 -12.73
C MET A 154 -7.92 -30.98 -11.97
N PRO A 155 -8.14 -32.24 -11.61
CA PRO A 155 -9.35 -32.64 -10.91
C PRO A 155 -9.34 -32.16 -9.45
N LEU A 156 -10.52 -31.84 -8.91
CA LEU A 156 -10.66 -31.35 -7.53
C LEU A 156 -10.13 -32.33 -6.48
N HIS A 157 -10.20 -33.65 -6.73
CA HIS A 157 -9.70 -34.65 -5.79
C HIS A 157 -8.19 -34.52 -5.52
N THR A 158 -7.42 -33.83 -6.38
CA THR A 158 -6.00 -33.51 -6.14
C THR A 158 -5.79 -32.73 -4.83
N LEU A 159 -6.77 -31.92 -4.39
CA LEU A 159 -6.69 -31.17 -3.13
C LEU A 159 -6.50 -32.09 -1.90
N HIS A 160 -7.07 -33.30 -1.94
CA HIS A 160 -6.99 -34.27 -0.86
C HIS A 160 -6.05 -35.44 -1.20
N GLY A 161 -6.18 -36.01 -2.39
CA GLY A 161 -5.42 -37.19 -2.82
C GLY A 161 -3.95 -36.92 -3.15
N GLU A 162 -3.61 -35.67 -3.51
CA GLU A 162 -2.26 -35.30 -3.96
C GLU A 162 -1.74 -34.03 -3.26
N GLN A 163 -2.24 -33.73 -2.06
CA GLN A 163 -1.94 -32.52 -1.31
C GLN A 163 -0.42 -32.25 -1.19
N LYS A 164 0.39 -33.29 -0.97
CA LYS A 164 1.86 -33.19 -0.90
C LYS A 164 2.48 -32.66 -2.20
N ARG A 165 1.94 -33.04 -3.36
CA ARG A 165 2.38 -32.57 -4.68
C ARG A 165 2.15 -31.06 -4.83
N LEU A 166 0.96 -30.59 -4.44
CA LEU A 166 0.59 -29.17 -4.44
C LEU A 166 1.48 -28.35 -3.49
N ILE A 167 1.66 -28.81 -2.25
CA ILE A 167 2.53 -28.17 -1.26
C ILE A 167 3.97 -28.08 -1.75
N ASN A 168 4.50 -29.16 -2.34
CA ASN A 168 5.86 -29.20 -2.88
C ASN A 168 6.03 -28.22 -4.06
N ALA A 169 5.02 -28.09 -4.93
CA ALA A 169 5.04 -27.10 -6.01
C ALA A 169 5.14 -25.68 -5.47
N ILE A 170 4.31 -25.29 -4.49
CA ILE A 170 4.40 -23.96 -3.85
C ILE A 170 5.77 -23.75 -3.20
N ASN A 171 6.22 -24.73 -2.38
CA ASN A 171 7.49 -24.63 -1.65
C ASN A 171 8.70 -24.49 -2.58
N ARG A 172 8.67 -25.16 -3.73
CA ARG A 172 9.77 -25.12 -4.70
C ARG A 172 9.72 -23.88 -5.58
N GLU A 173 8.53 -23.41 -5.95
CA GLU A 173 8.41 -22.42 -7.02
C GLU A 173 8.24 -20.98 -6.55
N THR A 174 7.89 -20.73 -5.28
CA THR A 174 7.93 -19.40 -4.67
C THR A 174 8.67 -19.40 -3.32
N ARG A 175 9.03 -18.20 -2.83
CA ARG A 175 9.70 -17.99 -1.53
C ARG A 175 8.94 -16.94 -0.71
N PHE A 176 8.93 -17.12 0.60
CA PHE A 176 8.29 -16.23 1.55
C PHE A 176 9.32 -15.69 2.55
N GLY A 177 8.99 -14.58 3.21
CA GLY A 177 9.85 -13.87 4.17
C GLY A 177 10.57 -12.67 3.56
N ILE A 178 10.98 -11.74 4.44
CA ILE A 178 11.67 -10.52 4.01
C ILE A 178 13.03 -10.87 3.43
N GLY A 179 13.35 -10.31 2.26
CA GLY A 179 14.64 -10.51 1.60
C GLY A 179 14.81 -11.90 0.98
N ALA A 180 13.78 -12.74 1.02
CA ALA A 180 13.75 -14.01 0.31
C ALA A 180 14.04 -13.80 -1.17
N LYS A 181 14.87 -14.68 -1.74
CA LYS A 181 15.39 -14.57 -3.10
C LYS A 181 15.75 -15.93 -3.69
N PHE A 182 15.90 -15.97 -5.00
CA PHE A 182 16.42 -17.14 -5.71
C PHE A 182 17.95 -17.10 -5.83
N SER A 183 18.58 -18.24 -5.61
CA SER A 183 20.02 -18.44 -5.77
C SER A 183 20.46 -18.34 -7.23
N LYS A 184 21.78 -18.18 -7.48
CA LYS A 184 22.39 -17.87 -8.80
C LYS A 184 22.01 -18.81 -9.97
N GLY A 185 21.47 -20.01 -9.74
CA GLY A 185 20.97 -20.91 -10.79
C GLY A 185 19.44 -21.12 -10.81
N GLN A 186 18.70 -20.44 -9.94
CA GLN A 186 17.24 -20.57 -9.80
C GLN A 186 16.50 -19.27 -10.10
N ARG A 187 17.22 -18.22 -10.50
CA ARG A 187 16.65 -16.92 -10.81
C ARG A 187 15.64 -17.06 -11.94
N ARG A 188 14.55 -16.30 -11.81
CA ARG A 188 13.50 -16.25 -12.81
C ARG A 188 13.85 -15.24 -13.88
N ASP A 189 13.35 -15.51 -15.07
CA ASP A 189 13.49 -14.62 -16.21
C ASP A 189 12.10 -14.14 -16.66
N HIS A 190 12.03 -12.88 -17.07
CA HIS A 190 10.83 -12.21 -17.55
C HIS A 190 11.22 -10.90 -18.25
N PRO A 191 10.52 -10.48 -19.33
CA PRO A 191 10.80 -9.23 -20.04
C PRO A 191 10.84 -7.95 -19.19
N VAL A 192 10.33 -7.97 -17.95
CA VAL A 192 10.36 -6.81 -17.05
C VAL A 192 11.79 -6.50 -16.57
N LEU A 193 12.69 -7.48 -16.64
CA LEU A 193 14.08 -7.29 -16.24
C LEU A 193 14.84 -6.41 -17.25
N ASP A 194 14.35 -6.35 -18.50
CA ASP A 194 14.91 -5.56 -19.60
C ASP A 194 14.33 -4.14 -19.71
N GLU A 195 13.31 -3.81 -18.91
CA GLU A 195 12.76 -2.44 -18.81
C GLU A 195 13.82 -1.44 -18.33
N ASP A 196 13.59 -0.14 -18.51
CA ASP A 196 14.55 0.86 -18.02
C ASP A 196 14.45 1.04 -16.50
N TRP A 197 15.35 0.42 -15.76
CA TRP A 197 15.45 0.59 -14.30
C TRP A 197 16.10 1.91 -13.88
N ARG A 198 16.59 2.73 -14.82
CA ARG A 198 17.20 4.05 -14.54
C ARG A 198 16.18 5.19 -14.48
N VAL A 199 14.89 4.88 -14.62
CA VAL A 199 13.78 5.84 -14.45
C VAL A 199 13.76 6.52 -13.08
N SER A 200 14.44 5.96 -12.07
CA SER A 200 14.72 6.65 -10.81
C SER A 200 16.04 6.16 -10.18
N PRO A 201 16.67 6.97 -9.30
CA PRO A 201 17.81 6.53 -8.50
C PRO A 201 17.50 5.30 -7.63
N VAL A 202 16.25 5.16 -7.18
CA VAL A 202 15.83 4.06 -6.31
C VAL A 202 15.72 2.76 -7.11
N THR A 203 14.99 2.77 -8.22
CA THR A 203 14.84 1.58 -9.08
C THR A 203 16.20 1.11 -9.60
N GLN A 204 17.08 2.04 -9.98
CA GLN A 204 18.43 1.69 -10.44
C GLN A 204 19.23 1.01 -9.34
N ARG A 205 19.23 1.58 -8.13
CA ARG A 205 19.93 1.03 -6.97
C ARG A 205 19.44 -0.36 -6.59
N PHE A 206 18.14 -0.61 -6.70
CA PHE A 206 17.51 -1.86 -6.28
C PHE A 206 17.30 -2.87 -7.41
N GLN A 207 17.71 -2.59 -8.64
CA GLN A 207 17.54 -3.46 -9.82
C GLN A 207 18.00 -4.90 -9.55
N LYS A 208 19.25 -5.10 -9.11
CA LYS A 208 19.79 -6.44 -8.81
C LYS A 208 18.95 -7.18 -7.77
N LYS A 209 18.46 -6.46 -6.74
CA LYS A 209 17.60 -7.05 -5.70
C LYS A 209 16.27 -7.49 -6.31
N ALA A 210 15.64 -6.65 -7.13
CA ALA A 210 14.41 -6.99 -7.83
C ALA A 210 14.57 -8.25 -8.71
N TRP A 211 15.68 -8.35 -9.44
CA TRP A 211 15.99 -9.54 -10.25
C TRP A 211 16.12 -10.81 -9.39
N GLU A 212 16.78 -10.71 -8.23
CA GLU A 212 16.92 -11.83 -7.30
C GLU A 212 15.60 -12.23 -6.63
N GLN A 213 14.64 -11.31 -6.51
CA GLN A 213 13.35 -11.52 -5.84
C GLN A 213 12.18 -11.82 -6.79
N LEU A 214 12.39 -11.81 -8.11
CA LEU A 214 11.34 -12.10 -9.08
C LEU A 214 10.81 -13.54 -8.89
N GLY A 215 9.48 -13.67 -8.75
CA GLY A 215 8.77 -14.91 -8.46
C GLY A 215 8.69 -15.26 -6.97
N THR A 216 8.83 -14.27 -6.07
CA THR A 216 8.70 -14.47 -4.61
C THR A 216 7.41 -13.85 -4.06
N SER A 217 6.87 -14.44 -3.01
CA SER A 217 5.62 -13.98 -2.39
C SER A 217 5.84 -12.96 -1.28
N GLY A 218 6.92 -13.09 -0.50
CA GLY A 218 7.20 -12.17 0.60
C GLY A 218 6.55 -12.47 1.93
N SER A 219 6.17 -11.42 2.66
CA SER A 219 5.61 -11.51 4.02
C SER A 219 4.40 -10.59 4.20
N GLY A 220 3.88 -10.50 5.44
CA GLY A 220 2.63 -9.79 5.71
C GLY A 220 1.42 -10.59 5.22
N ASN A 221 0.48 -9.90 4.59
CA ASN A 221 -0.76 -10.47 4.05
C ASN A 221 -0.57 -11.22 2.71
N HIS A 222 0.67 -11.38 2.23
CA HIS A 222 0.96 -12.09 0.99
C HIS A 222 0.82 -13.60 1.15
N PHE A 223 0.23 -14.24 0.14
CA PHE A 223 -0.05 -15.66 0.16
C PHE A 223 0.00 -16.31 -1.22
N VAL A 224 0.11 -17.63 -1.22
CA VAL A 224 -0.17 -18.49 -2.37
C VAL A 224 -0.99 -19.66 -1.86
N GLU A 225 -2.14 -19.90 -2.49
CA GLU A 225 -3.08 -20.90 -2.04
C GLU A 225 -3.74 -21.66 -3.18
N PHE A 226 -4.05 -22.93 -2.91
CA PHE A 226 -4.96 -23.72 -3.74
C PHE A 226 -6.33 -23.76 -3.10
N GLY A 227 -7.37 -23.71 -3.92
CA GLY A 227 -8.75 -23.77 -3.47
C GLY A 227 -9.69 -24.25 -4.55
N VAL A 228 -10.97 -24.27 -4.21
CA VAL A 228 -12.06 -24.57 -5.13
C VAL A 228 -12.59 -23.24 -5.66
N LEU A 229 -12.57 -23.05 -6.98
CA LEU A 229 -13.30 -21.98 -7.64
C LEU A 229 -14.63 -22.54 -8.13
N GLU A 230 -15.73 -22.06 -7.57
CA GLU A 230 -17.09 -22.34 -8.03
C GLU A 230 -17.57 -21.20 -8.94
N VAL A 231 -17.73 -21.47 -10.23
CA VAL A 231 -18.26 -20.52 -11.22
C VAL A 231 -19.79 -20.53 -11.12
N LEU A 232 -20.34 -19.38 -10.72
CA LEU A 232 -21.75 -19.18 -10.38
C LEU A 232 -22.54 -18.50 -11.50
N ALA A 233 -21.86 -17.74 -12.36
CA ALA A 233 -22.47 -17.02 -13.47
C ALA A 233 -21.59 -17.03 -14.73
N GLU A 234 -22.21 -16.74 -15.87
CA GLU A 234 -21.52 -16.69 -17.15
C GLU A 234 -20.56 -15.49 -17.28
N GLY A 235 -19.61 -15.63 -18.22
CA GLY A 235 -18.74 -14.56 -18.68
C GLY A 235 -17.35 -14.52 -18.04
N LEU A 236 -16.93 -15.61 -17.38
CA LEU A 236 -15.52 -15.92 -17.15
C LEU A 236 -14.88 -16.73 -18.30
N GLY A 237 -15.66 -17.11 -19.32
CA GLY A 237 -15.20 -18.02 -20.37
C GLY A 237 -15.00 -19.47 -19.89
N LEU A 238 -15.52 -19.80 -18.70
CA LEU A 238 -15.58 -21.16 -18.16
C LEU A 238 -17.04 -21.58 -18.00
N PRO A 239 -17.36 -22.87 -18.22
CA PRO A 239 -18.66 -23.42 -17.82
C PRO A 239 -18.93 -23.24 -16.32
N LEU A 240 -20.22 -23.25 -15.96
CA LEU A 240 -20.60 -23.32 -14.55
C LEU A 240 -20.09 -24.62 -13.93
N GLY A 241 -19.61 -24.54 -12.70
CA GLY A 241 -19.07 -25.68 -11.98
C GLY A 241 -17.86 -25.35 -11.13
N GLN A 242 -17.24 -26.41 -10.58
CA GLN A 242 -16.15 -26.30 -9.64
C GLN A 242 -14.81 -26.69 -10.27
N TYR A 243 -13.79 -25.89 -10.01
CA TYR A 243 -12.46 -26.05 -10.57
C TYR A 243 -11.36 -25.93 -9.52
N LEU A 244 -10.24 -26.62 -9.72
CA LEU A 244 -9.04 -26.36 -8.94
C LEU A 244 -8.43 -25.04 -9.39
N ALA A 245 -8.23 -24.12 -8.45
CA ALA A 245 -7.60 -22.83 -8.73
C ALA A 245 -6.41 -22.56 -7.81
N LEU A 246 -5.42 -21.88 -8.37
CA LEU A 246 -4.27 -21.30 -7.67
C LEU A 246 -4.52 -19.80 -7.54
N LEU A 247 -4.53 -19.27 -6.33
CA LEU A 247 -4.60 -17.84 -6.05
C LEU A 247 -3.30 -17.38 -5.40
N SER A 248 -2.80 -16.22 -5.81
CA SER A 248 -1.68 -15.57 -5.14
C SER A 248 -1.92 -14.09 -4.90
N HIS A 249 -1.35 -13.61 -3.81
CA HIS A 249 -1.34 -12.22 -3.38
C HIS A 249 0.11 -11.80 -3.08
N SER A 250 0.60 -10.79 -3.80
CA SER A 250 1.95 -10.24 -3.64
C SER A 250 2.01 -8.88 -4.36
N GLY A 251 3.15 -8.20 -4.26
CA GLY A 251 3.36 -6.90 -4.86
C GLY A 251 4.76 -6.73 -5.43
N SER A 252 5.23 -5.49 -5.42
CA SER A 252 6.53 -5.11 -5.99
C SER A 252 7.70 -5.30 -5.01
N ARG A 253 7.43 -5.96 -3.88
CA ARG A 253 8.40 -6.42 -2.89
C ARG A 253 9.16 -5.23 -2.28
N GLY A 254 10.30 -5.51 -1.65
CA GLY A 254 11.11 -4.47 -1.01
C GLY A 254 11.62 -3.36 -1.94
N THR A 255 11.58 -3.53 -3.27
CA THR A 255 11.94 -2.46 -4.21
C THR A 255 10.83 -1.41 -4.29
N GLY A 256 9.57 -1.82 -4.44
CA GLY A 256 8.45 -0.89 -4.40
C GLY A 256 8.30 -0.17 -3.07
N ALA A 257 8.49 -0.87 -1.96
CA ALA A 257 8.54 -0.24 -0.63
C ALA A 257 9.63 0.84 -0.52
N SER A 258 10.77 0.63 -1.18
CA SER A 258 11.85 1.62 -1.23
C SER A 258 11.49 2.83 -2.08
N VAL A 259 10.80 2.63 -3.22
CA VAL A 259 10.27 3.70 -4.07
C VAL A 259 9.24 4.52 -3.28
N ALA A 260 8.22 3.88 -2.71
CA ALA A 260 7.20 4.54 -1.92
C ALA A 260 7.81 5.37 -0.77
N SER A 261 8.75 4.79 -0.02
CA SER A 261 9.41 5.49 1.10
C SER A 261 10.21 6.71 0.66
N TYR A 262 10.96 6.61 -0.46
CA TYR A 262 11.76 7.72 -0.97
C TYR A 262 10.89 8.89 -1.43
N TYR A 263 9.90 8.62 -2.28
CA TYR A 263 9.06 9.68 -2.85
C TYR A 263 8.03 10.24 -1.87
N SER A 264 7.54 9.43 -0.92
CA SER A 264 6.72 9.98 0.17
C SER A 264 7.50 10.98 1.01
N LYS A 265 8.77 10.67 1.29
CA LYS A 265 9.64 11.62 1.99
C LYS A 265 9.89 12.87 1.16
N LEU A 266 10.20 12.72 -0.12
CA LEU A 266 10.42 13.85 -1.02
C LEU A 266 9.18 14.76 -1.09
N ALA A 267 7.99 14.19 -1.26
CA ALA A 267 6.73 14.93 -1.24
C ALA A 267 6.55 15.69 0.09
N MET A 268 6.79 15.03 1.22
CA MET A 268 6.74 15.67 2.54
C MET A 268 7.76 16.79 2.74
N ASP A 269 8.92 16.71 2.09
CA ASP A 269 9.97 17.73 2.15
C ASP A 269 9.64 18.93 1.23
N LEU A 270 8.92 18.69 0.13
CA LEU A 270 8.42 19.71 -0.80
C LEU A 270 7.20 20.47 -0.28
N HIS A 271 6.46 19.88 0.66
CA HIS A 271 5.30 20.49 1.30
C HIS A 271 5.50 20.71 2.82
N PRO A 272 6.47 21.56 3.25
CA PRO A 272 6.71 21.84 4.66
C PRO A 272 5.53 22.56 5.33
N GLU A 273 4.68 23.23 4.56
CA GLU A 273 3.50 23.96 5.00
C GLU A 273 2.35 23.06 5.47
N LEU A 274 2.37 21.78 5.10
CA LEU A 274 1.32 20.85 5.47
C LEU A 274 1.29 20.63 6.99
N PRO A 275 0.10 20.74 7.63
CA PRO A 275 -0.08 20.34 9.01
C PRO A 275 0.38 18.91 9.26
N LYS A 276 0.85 18.62 10.49
CA LYS A 276 1.42 17.31 10.86
C LYS A 276 0.53 16.13 10.47
N GLN A 277 -0.78 16.26 10.65
CA GLN A 277 -1.77 15.24 10.31
C GLN A 277 -1.94 15.01 8.80
N LEU A 278 -1.62 16.00 7.97
CA LEU A 278 -1.71 15.93 6.50
C LEU A 278 -0.37 15.61 5.83
N ARG A 279 0.73 15.50 6.58
CA ARG A 279 2.06 15.23 6.00
C ARG A 279 2.09 13.98 5.14
N HIS A 280 1.40 12.91 5.55
CA HIS A 280 1.32 11.68 4.74
C HIS A 280 0.42 11.80 3.49
N LEU A 281 -0.23 12.93 3.27
CA LEU A 281 -0.99 13.27 2.07
C LEU A 281 -0.24 14.23 1.14
N ALA A 282 1.03 14.53 1.43
CA ALA A 282 1.88 15.33 0.55
C ALA A 282 1.97 14.70 -0.85
N TRP A 283 1.96 15.54 -1.88
CA TRP A 283 1.91 15.13 -3.27
C TRP A 283 3.16 15.53 -4.04
N LEU A 284 3.26 15.00 -5.26
CA LEU A 284 4.21 15.41 -6.29
C LEU A 284 3.40 15.86 -7.50
N ASP A 285 3.64 17.07 -7.98
CA ASP A 285 3.03 17.59 -9.20
C ASP A 285 3.63 16.87 -10.42
N LEU A 286 2.78 16.37 -11.32
CA LEU A 286 3.20 15.58 -12.49
C LEU A 286 3.99 16.39 -13.52
N ASP A 287 3.91 17.72 -13.49
CA ASP A 287 4.70 18.61 -14.35
C ASP A 287 6.13 18.85 -13.83
N THR A 288 6.44 18.36 -12.63
CA THR A 288 7.79 18.43 -12.07
C THR A 288 8.62 17.19 -12.39
N ASP A 289 9.95 17.33 -12.34
CA ASP A 289 10.85 16.17 -12.49
C ASP A 289 10.56 15.10 -11.44
N ALA A 290 10.33 15.49 -10.18
CA ALA A 290 10.02 14.57 -9.10
C ALA A 290 8.72 13.78 -9.34
N GLY A 291 7.66 14.45 -9.82
CA GLY A 291 6.40 13.79 -10.16
C GLY A 291 6.54 12.82 -11.33
N ARG A 292 7.19 13.24 -12.42
CA ARG A 292 7.46 12.35 -13.57
C ARG A 292 8.31 11.15 -13.19
N GLU A 293 9.36 11.36 -12.40
CA GLU A 293 10.26 10.29 -11.94
C GLU A 293 9.51 9.27 -11.08
N TYR A 294 8.72 9.73 -10.10
CA TYR A 294 7.88 8.83 -9.30
C TYR A 294 6.86 8.09 -10.15
N TRP A 295 6.19 8.77 -11.08
CA TRP A 295 5.22 8.15 -11.97
C TRP A 295 5.84 7.01 -12.76
N GLN A 296 7.00 7.23 -13.39
CA GLN A 296 7.71 6.18 -14.13
C GLN A 296 8.18 5.04 -13.22
N ALA A 297 8.68 5.34 -12.02
CA ALA A 297 9.07 4.33 -11.04
C ALA A 297 7.86 3.50 -10.58
N MET A 298 6.72 4.13 -10.31
CA MET A 298 5.46 3.48 -9.95
C MET A 298 4.99 2.55 -11.08
N GLN A 299 4.99 3.02 -12.33
CA GLN A 299 4.65 2.22 -13.51
C GLN A 299 5.55 0.98 -13.65
N LEU A 300 6.86 1.15 -13.46
CA LEU A 300 7.81 0.02 -13.47
C LEU A 300 7.51 -0.99 -12.34
N MET A 301 7.20 -0.51 -11.13
CA MET A 301 6.78 -1.39 -10.02
C MET A 301 5.47 -2.12 -10.31
N GLY A 302 4.55 -1.47 -11.02
CA GLY A 302 3.37 -2.07 -11.63
C GLY A 302 3.70 -3.28 -12.49
N LYS A 303 4.52 -3.08 -13.52
CA LYS A 303 4.97 -4.16 -14.41
C LYS A 303 5.70 -5.27 -13.67
N TYR A 304 6.55 -4.91 -12.70
CA TYR A 304 7.32 -5.88 -11.91
C TYR A 304 6.42 -6.75 -11.03
N ALA A 305 5.42 -6.17 -10.36
CA ALA A 305 4.44 -6.94 -9.59
C ALA A 305 3.67 -7.93 -10.49
N ALA A 306 3.23 -7.50 -11.68
CA ALA A 306 2.57 -8.39 -12.65
C ALA A 306 3.48 -9.57 -13.04
N ALA A 307 4.73 -9.27 -13.40
CA ALA A 307 5.74 -10.26 -13.74
C ALA A 307 6.02 -11.24 -12.59
N ASN A 308 6.03 -10.75 -11.35
CA ASN A 308 6.22 -11.56 -10.16
C ASN A 308 5.15 -12.66 -10.04
N HIS A 309 3.87 -12.29 -10.20
CA HIS A 309 2.77 -13.25 -10.23
C HIS A 309 2.81 -14.17 -11.44
N ALA A 310 3.10 -13.64 -12.63
CA ALA A 310 3.25 -14.45 -13.85
C ALA A 310 4.33 -15.54 -13.65
N CYS A 311 5.46 -15.20 -13.04
CA CYS A 311 6.49 -16.18 -12.68
C CYS A 311 5.98 -17.22 -11.68
N ILE A 312 5.30 -16.83 -10.60
CA ILE A 312 4.77 -17.77 -9.60
C ILE A 312 3.83 -18.77 -10.28
N HIS A 313 2.82 -18.28 -11.00
CA HIS A 313 1.78 -19.12 -11.62
C HIS A 313 2.36 -20.03 -12.71
N LYS A 314 3.19 -19.50 -13.61
CA LYS A 314 3.84 -20.28 -14.67
C LYS A 314 4.68 -21.43 -14.10
N HIS A 315 5.47 -21.18 -13.07
CA HIS A 315 6.35 -22.19 -12.52
C HIS A 315 5.61 -23.22 -11.68
N VAL A 316 4.60 -22.81 -10.90
CA VAL A 316 3.73 -23.74 -10.16
C VAL A 316 2.96 -24.64 -11.13
N ALA A 317 2.30 -24.08 -12.15
CA ALA A 317 1.58 -24.86 -13.16
C ALA A 317 2.52 -25.84 -13.89
N LYS A 318 3.71 -25.37 -14.32
CA LYS A 318 4.73 -26.23 -14.94
C LYS A 318 5.21 -27.34 -14.01
N ALA A 319 5.42 -27.05 -12.72
CA ALA A 319 5.82 -28.04 -11.72
C ALA A 319 4.76 -29.12 -11.51
N LEU A 320 3.49 -28.76 -11.69
CA LEU A 320 2.35 -29.67 -11.64
C LEU A 320 2.07 -30.35 -12.98
N GLY A 321 2.67 -29.91 -14.09
CA GLY A 321 2.31 -30.40 -15.43
C GLY A 321 0.87 -30.03 -15.84
N ALA A 322 0.32 -28.98 -15.24
CA ALA A 322 -1.04 -28.50 -15.49
C ALA A 322 -1.05 -27.41 -16.57
N LYS A 323 -2.13 -27.37 -17.34
CA LYS A 323 -2.48 -26.23 -18.20
C LYS A 323 -3.35 -25.26 -17.42
N VAL A 324 -3.20 -23.98 -17.75
CA VAL A 324 -4.05 -22.91 -17.22
C VAL A 324 -5.24 -22.75 -18.16
N LEU A 325 -6.46 -22.94 -17.65
CA LEU A 325 -7.71 -22.79 -18.38
C LEU A 325 -8.18 -21.33 -18.43
N LEU A 326 -7.91 -20.59 -17.36
CA LEU A 326 -8.26 -19.19 -17.19
C LEU A 326 -7.24 -18.56 -16.24
N ASP A 327 -6.81 -17.34 -16.53
CA ASP A 327 -6.12 -16.50 -15.56
C ASP A 327 -6.77 -15.12 -15.43
N ILE A 328 -6.79 -14.62 -14.21
CA ILE A 328 -7.40 -13.34 -13.82
C ILE A 328 -6.40 -12.62 -12.93
N GLU A 329 -6.27 -11.30 -13.09
CA GLU A 329 -5.48 -10.48 -12.19
C GLU A 329 -6.06 -9.08 -12.05
N ASN A 330 -5.87 -8.46 -10.88
CA ASN A 330 -6.29 -7.09 -10.61
C ASN A 330 -5.35 -6.42 -9.61
N HIS A 331 -5.15 -5.11 -9.79
CA HIS A 331 -4.38 -4.26 -8.89
C HIS A 331 -5.25 -3.77 -7.74
N HIS A 332 -4.64 -3.48 -6.59
CA HIS A 332 -5.35 -2.78 -5.51
C HIS A 332 -4.57 -1.68 -4.77
N ASN A 333 -3.31 -1.41 -5.15
CA ASN A 333 -2.49 -0.32 -4.63
C ASN A 333 -1.80 0.38 -5.80
N PHE A 334 -2.45 1.36 -6.42
CA PHE A 334 -1.91 2.01 -7.62
C PHE A 334 -2.57 3.36 -7.90
N ALA A 335 -2.02 4.10 -8.86
CA ALA A 335 -2.67 5.29 -9.41
C ALA A 335 -2.76 5.20 -10.94
N TRP A 336 -3.84 5.74 -11.50
CA TRP A 336 -4.09 5.79 -12.94
C TRP A 336 -4.53 7.18 -13.34
N ILE A 337 -4.26 7.55 -14.59
CA ILE A 337 -4.84 8.75 -15.20
C ILE A 337 -6.13 8.30 -15.87
N GLU A 338 -7.26 8.82 -15.41
CA GLU A 338 -8.61 8.42 -15.83
C GLU A 338 -9.45 9.67 -16.12
N GLU A 339 -10.45 9.53 -16.97
CA GLU A 339 -11.43 10.59 -17.22
C GLU A 339 -12.65 10.36 -16.32
N HIS A 340 -12.96 11.33 -15.46
CA HIS A 340 -14.19 11.33 -14.65
C HIS A 340 -14.82 12.72 -14.71
N ASP A 341 -16.14 12.76 -14.89
CA ASP A 341 -16.92 14.01 -15.03
C ASP A 341 -16.37 14.96 -16.13
N GLY A 342 -15.73 14.41 -17.17
CA GLY A 342 -15.13 15.17 -18.27
C GLY A 342 -13.74 15.77 -17.98
N GLU A 343 -13.15 15.45 -16.83
CA GLU A 343 -11.82 15.89 -16.43
C GLU A 343 -10.83 14.72 -16.36
N MET A 344 -9.62 14.95 -16.87
CA MET A 344 -8.51 14.00 -16.69
C MET A 344 -7.93 14.16 -15.29
N VAL A 345 -8.01 13.10 -14.48
CA VAL A 345 -7.62 13.10 -13.07
C VAL A 345 -6.72 11.91 -12.76
N VAL A 346 -5.91 12.04 -11.70
CA VAL A 346 -5.11 10.93 -11.17
C VAL A 346 -5.90 10.24 -10.07
N VAL A 347 -6.40 9.04 -10.36
CA VAL A 347 -7.18 8.22 -9.44
C VAL A 347 -6.27 7.29 -8.67
N HIS A 348 -6.13 7.55 -7.38
CA HIS A 348 -5.41 6.72 -6.42
C HIS A 348 -6.36 5.68 -5.85
N ARG A 349 -5.98 4.41 -5.88
CA ARG A 349 -6.67 3.33 -5.19
C ARG A 349 -5.72 2.65 -4.22
N LYS A 350 -6.05 2.66 -2.94
CA LYS A 350 -5.28 2.01 -1.88
C LYS A 350 -6.14 1.02 -1.14
N GLY A 351 -5.85 -0.26 -1.29
CA GLY A 351 -6.77 -1.31 -0.91
C GLY A 351 -8.13 -1.17 -1.58
N ALA A 352 -8.16 -0.74 -2.83
CA ALA A 352 -9.36 -0.69 -3.65
C ALA A 352 -9.01 -1.11 -5.08
N THR A 353 -9.92 -1.77 -5.78
CA THR A 353 -9.64 -2.31 -7.12
C THR A 353 -10.49 -1.64 -8.20
N PRO A 354 -10.00 -1.50 -9.44
CA PRO A 354 -10.83 -1.05 -10.55
C PRO A 354 -12.06 -1.96 -10.76
N ALA A 355 -13.22 -1.34 -10.91
CA ALA A 355 -14.53 -1.94 -11.09
C ALA A 355 -15.34 -1.19 -12.17
N GLY A 356 -14.66 -0.72 -13.22
CA GLY A 356 -15.28 -0.24 -14.45
C GLY A 356 -16.23 -1.29 -15.04
N LYS A 357 -17.20 -0.84 -15.84
CA LYS A 357 -18.23 -1.73 -16.40
C LYS A 357 -17.57 -2.87 -17.18
N GLY A 358 -17.79 -4.11 -16.74
CA GLY A 358 -17.22 -5.30 -17.37
C GLY A 358 -15.83 -5.72 -16.90
N VAL A 359 -15.15 -4.90 -16.09
CA VAL A 359 -13.81 -5.20 -15.56
C VAL A 359 -13.90 -6.36 -14.57
N ILE A 360 -13.09 -7.40 -14.79
CA ILE A 360 -13.04 -8.57 -13.90
C ILE A 360 -12.03 -8.31 -12.78
N GLY A 361 -12.40 -8.61 -11.54
CA GLY A 361 -11.55 -8.45 -10.37
C GLY A 361 -11.63 -9.62 -9.40
N ILE A 362 -10.69 -9.68 -8.46
CA ILE A 362 -10.65 -10.65 -7.37
C ILE A 362 -10.70 -9.88 -6.04
N ILE A 363 -11.64 -10.26 -5.18
CA ILE A 363 -11.82 -9.73 -3.83
C ILE A 363 -11.60 -10.90 -2.84
N PRO A 364 -10.37 -11.12 -2.33
CA PRO A 364 -10.08 -12.17 -1.36
C PRO A 364 -10.72 -11.90 0.01
N GLY A 365 -11.12 -12.96 0.71
CA GLY A 365 -11.41 -12.91 2.13
C GLY A 365 -10.14 -13.00 2.97
N SER A 366 -9.87 -14.20 3.49
CA SER A 366 -8.74 -14.51 4.35
C SER A 366 -8.34 -15.98 4.16
N MET A 367 -7.29 -16.45 4.86
CA MET A 367 -6.83 -17.84 4.79
C MET A 367 -7.89 -18.91 5.13
N GLY A 368 -9.07 -18.54 5.60
CA GLY A 368 -10.15 -19.48 5.93
C GLY A 368 -11.55 -18.93 5.68
N THR A 369 -11.69 -17.89 4.86
CA THR A 369 -13.00 -17.35 4.43
C THR A 369 -13.00 -17.25 2.90
N PRO A 370 -14.16 -17.25 2.24
CA PRO A 370 -14.22 -17.22 0.79
C PRO A 370 -13.60 -15.92 0.23
N GLY A 371 -13.14 -16.00 -1.01
CA GLY A 371 -12.93 -14.85 -1.88
C GLY A 371 -13.90 -14.90 -3.06
N TYR A 372 -13.96 -13.82 -3.83
CA TYR A 372 -14.90 -13.68 -4.94
C TYR A 372 -14.20 -13.21 -6.21
N VAL A 373 -14.56 -13.80 -7.34
CA VAL A 373 -14.29 -13.23 -8.66
C VAL A 373 -15.52 -12.42 -9.04
N VAL A 374 -15.31 -11.17 -9.39
CA VAL A 374 -16.37 -10.19 -9.60
C VAL A 374 -16.26 -9.50 -10.95
N ARG A 375 -17.36 -8.91 -11.42
CA ARG A 375 -17.38 -7.98 -12.55
C ARG A 375 -17.85 -6.61 -12.10
N GLY A 376 -17.11 -5.57 -12.47
CA GLY A 376 -17.45 -4.19 -12.18
C GLY A 376 -18.71 -3.73 -12.90
N LEU A 377 -19.53 -2.94 -12.20
CA LEU A 377 -20.75 -2.33 -12.74
C LEU A 377 -20.52 -0.92 -13.30
N GLY A 378 -19.33 -0.33 -13.08
CA GLY A 378 -18.99 1.00 -13.60
C GLY A 378 -19.65 2.15 -12.84
N ASN A 379 -19.75 2.04 -11.52
CA ASN A 379 -20.36 3.06 -10.69
C ASN A 379 -19.47 4.32 -10.61
N GLU A 380 -19.91 5.42 -11.24
CA GLU A 380 -19.15 6.68 -11.27
C GLU A 380 -18.96 7.32 -9.89
N ALA A 381 -19.91 7.15 -8.96
CA ALA A 381 -19.76 7.70 -7.62
C ALA A 381 -18.60 7.06 -6.85
N ALA A 382 -18.26 5.81 -7.21
CA ALA A 382 -17.13 5.08 -6.64
C ALA A 382 -15.84 5.26 -7.45
N LEU A 383 -15.80 6.21 -8.41
CA LEU A 383 -14.70 6.32 -9.39
C LEU A 383 -14.41 4.97 -10.05
N GLN A 384 -15.50 4.27 -10.42
CA GLN A 384 -15.46 2.93 -10.99
C GLN A 384 -14.56 1.97 -10.19
N SER A 385 -14.71 1.93 -8.87
CA SER A 385 -13.88 1.13 -7.96
C SER A 385 -14.71 0.25 -7.02
N ALA A 386 -14.08 -0.76 -6.44
CA ALA A 386 -14.67 -1.66 -5.45
C ALA A 386 -13.66 -2.00 -4.33
N ALA A 387 -14.15 -2.66 -3.28
CA ALA A 387 -13.33 -3.21 -2.20
C ALA A 387 -12.23 -4.13 -2.74
N HIS A 388 -11.10 -4.23 -2.03
CA HIS A 388 -10.01 -5.14 -2.41
C HIS A 388 -9.97 -6.44 -1.60
N GLY A 389 -10.73 -6.54 -0.52
CA GLY A 389 -10.80 -7.74 0.30
C GLY A 389 -11.71 -7.56 1.51
N ALA A 390 -11.50 -8.35 2.57
CA ALA A 390 -12.29 -8.22 3.79
C ALA A 390 -11.91 -6.97 4.63
N GLY A 391 -10.67 -6.49 4.53
CA GLY A 391 -10.16 -5.40 5.37
C GLY A 391 -9.90 -5.83 6.82
N ARG A 392 -8.90 -5.24 7.46
CA ARG A 392 -8.54 -5.59 8.84
C ARG A 392 -9.51 -4.92 9.82
N ARG A 393 -9.95 -5.65 10.84
CA ARG A 393 -10.70 -5.07 11.98
C ARG A 393 -9.83 -4.73 13.19
N MET A 394 -8.57 -5.15 13.18
CA MET A 394 -7.62 -4.89 14.25
C MET A 394 -6.16 -4.88 13.78
N SER A 395 -5.31 -4.21 14.54
CA SER A 395 -3.87 -4.16 14.27
C SER A 395 -3.22 -5.55 14.37
N ARG A 396 -2.11 -5.75 13.63
CA ARG A 396 -1.30 -6.98 13.71
C ARG A 396 -0.85 -7.30 15.13
N ARG A 397 -0.50 -6.25 15.89
CA ARG A 397 -0.10 -6.36 17.31
C ARG A 397 -1.25 -6.84 18.19
N GLN A 398 -2.47 -6.34 17.96
CA GLN A 398 -3.65 -6.76 18.69
C GLN A 398 -4.04 -8.19 18.34
N ALA A 399 -4.01 -8.57 17.06
CA ALA A 399 -4.28 -9.93 16.62
C ALA A 399 -3.35 -10.96 17.29
N LYS A 400 -2.03 -10.70 17.31
CA LYS A 400 -1.03 -11.54 17.99
C LYS A 400 -1.28 -11.72 19.49
N LYS A 401 -1.94 -10.75 20.14
CA LYS A 401 -2.30 -10.81 21.57
C LYS A 401 -3.65 -11.50 21.81
N SER A 402 -4.56 -11.45 20.83
CA SER A 402 -5.96 -11.82 21.01
C SER A 402 -6.26 -13.27 20.63
N PHE A 403 -5.41 -13.90 19.83
CA PHE A 403 -5.68 -15.23 19.26
C PHE A 403 -4.56 -16.23 19.52
N THR A 404 -4.95 -17.50 19.62
CA THR A 404 -4.03 -18.63 19.78
C THR A 404 -4.08 -19.57 18.57
N TRP A 405 -2.99 -20.28 18.31
CA TRP A 405 -2.95 -21.28 17.22
C TRP A 405 -3.94 -22.43 17.42
N SER A 406 -4.31 -22.78 18.66
CA SER A 406 -5.33 -23.80 18.93
C SER A 406 -6.70 -23.40 18.39
N GLU A 407 -7.12 -22.15 18.63
CA GLU A 407 -8.39 -21.61 18.14
C GLU A 407 -8.40 -21.53 16.62
N VAL A 408 -7.32 -21.01 16.03
CA VAL A 408 -7.17 -20.89 14.58
C VAL A 408 -7.20 -22.25 13.90
N LYS A 409 -6.48 -23.25 14.43
CA LYS A 409 -6.50 -24.62 13.89
C LYS A 409 -7.87 -25.28 13.98
N LYS A 410 -8.67 -24.95 15.01
CA LYS A 410 -10.06 -25.42 15.10
C LYS A 410 -10.90 -24.79 13.99
N PHE A 411 -10.85 -23.46 13.86
CA PHE A 411 -11.56 -22.70 12.83
C PHE A 411 -11.27 -23.20 11.40
N LEU A 412 -9.99 -23.45 11.11
CA LEU A 412 -9.54 -23.94 9.79
C LEU A 412 -9.97 -25.39 9.53
N ARG A 413 -9.95 -26.25 10.55
CA ARG A 413 -10.37 -27.66 10.42
C ARG A 413 -11.86 -27.78 10.11
N GLU A 414 -12.69 -26.95 10.73
CA GLU A 414 -14.14 -26.91 10.46
C GLU A 414 -14.46 -26.51 9.00
N ARG A 415 -13.51 -25.85 8.33
CA ARG A 415 -13.62 -25.42 6.93
C ARG A 415 -12.76 -26.24 5.96
N ASP A 416 -12.15 -27.31 6.48
CA ASP A 416 -11.30 -28.20 5.71
C ASP A 416 -10.16 -27.44 5.00
N VAL A 417 -9.50 -26.55 5.76
CA VAL A 417 -8.32 -25.80 5.31
C VAL A 417 -7.06 -26.34 5.96
N THR A 418 -6.09 -26.69 5.12
CA THR A 418 -4.74 -27.03 5.57
C THR A 418 -3.82 -25.82 5.45
N LEU A 419 -3.32 -25.36 6.60
CA LEU A 419 -2.34 -24.29 6.69
C LEU A 419 -0.92 -24.84 6.58
N ILE A 420 -0.19 -24.41 5.56
CA ILE A 420 1.24 -24.75 5.35
C ILE A 420 2.11 -23.88 6.28
N SER A 421 1.85 -22.57 6.28
CA SER A 421 2.48 -21.60 7.17
C SER A 421 1.70 -20.28 7.19
N ALA A 422 1.67 -19.60 8.33
CA ALA A 422 1.25 -18.20 8.47
C ALA A 422 1.72 -17.61 9.81
N GLY A 423 1.52 -16.31 9.99
CA GLY A 423 1.59 -15.62 11.27
C GLY A 423 0.20 -15.45 11.93
N LEU A 424 0.17 -15.31 13.26
CA LEU A 424 -1.08 -15.04 14.00
C LEU A 424 -1.69 -13.66 13.69
N ASP A 425 -0.93 -12.77 13.06
CA ASP A 425 -1.37 -11.44 12.65
C ASP A 425 -2.33 -11.44 11.46
N GLU A 426 -2.35 -12.50 10.65
CA GLU A 426 -3.12 -12.60 9.42
C GLU A 426 -4.25 -13.65 9.51
N VAL A 427 -4.63 -14.05 10.73
CA VAL A 427 -5.70 -15.05 10.94
C VAL A 427 -7.06 -14.49 10.55
N PRO A 428 -8.04 -15.32 10.12
CA PRO A 428 -9.33 -14.83 9.64
C PRO A 428 -10.08 -13.92 10.62
N MET A 429 -9.95 -14.16 11.92
CA MET A 429 -10.56 -13.37 12.99
C MET A 429 -9.93 -11.97 13.15
N ALA A 430 -8.86 -11.65 12.43
CA ALA A 430 -8.29 -10.30 12.40
C ALA A 430 -8.92 -9.41 11.31
N TYR A 431 -9.79 -9.98 10.47
CA TYR A 431 -10.47 -9.31 9.36
C TYR A 431 -11.96 -9.12 9.64
N LYS A 432 -12.60 -8.24 8.86
CA LYS A 432 -14.07 -8.12 8.83
C LYS A 432 -14.68 -9.36 8.17
N ASP A 433 -16.00 -9.48 8.25
CA ASP A 433 -16.72 -10.51 7.49
C ASP A 433 -16.74 -10.13 6.01
N ILE A 434 -16.23 -11.00 5.15
CA ILE A 434 -16.20 -10.76 3.71
C ILE A 434 -17.61 -10.71 3.12
N ASP A 435 -18.57 -11.45 3.67
CA ASP A 435 -19.92 -11.49 3.14
C ASP A 435 -20.66 -10.16 3.44
N GLU A 436 -20.40 -9.53 4.59
CA GLU A 436 -20.88 -8.18 4.91
C GLU A 436 -20.26 -7.12 3.97
N VAL A 437 -18.95 -7.23 3.70
CA VAL A 437 -18.25 -6.34 2.77
C VAL A 437 -18.83 -6.46 1.35
N MET A 438 -19.12 -7.69 0.89
CA MET A 438 -19.75 -7.92 -0.42
C MET A 438 -21.19 -7.40 -0.48
N ALA A 439 -21.99 -7.62 0.58
CA ALA A 439 -23.36 -7.12 0.66
C ALA A 439 -23.44 -5.58 0.59
N ALA A 440 -22.44 -4.89 1.14
CA ALA A 440 -22.37 -3.44 1.18
C ALA A 440 -21.99 -2.76 -0.16
N GLN A 441 -21.63 -3.52 -1.21
CA GLN A 441 -21.15 -2.99 -2.49
C GLN A 441 -21.82 -3.64 -3.72
N THR A 442 -23.06 -4.11 -3.55
CA THR A 442 -23.84 -4.74 -4.64
C THR A 442 -24.14 -3.81 -5.82
N ASP A 443 -24.02 -2.49 -5.64
CA ASP A 443 -24.10 -1.49 -6.71
C ASP A 443 -22.75 -1.19 -7.38
N LEU A 444 -21.65 -1.78 -6.91
CA LEU A 444 -20.31 -1.63 -7.47
C LEU A 444 -19.90 -2.83 -8.32
N VAL A 445 -20.28 -4.04 -7.89
CA VAL A 445 -19.84 -5.30 -8.51
C VAL A 445 -20.93 -6.38 -8.50
N GLU A 446 -20.88 -7.26 -9.49
CA GLU A 446 -21.60 -8.54 -9.49
C GLU A 446 -20.64 -9.72 -9.24
N ILE A 447 -21.10 -10.76 -8.53
CA ILE A 447 -20.31 -11.96 -8.25
C ILE A 447 -20.43 -12.94 -9.42
N LEU A 448 -19.29 -13.36 -9.97
CA LEU A 448 -19.21 -14.38 -11.02
C LEU A 448 -18.78 -15.75 -10.51
N ALA A 449 -17.91 -15.77 -9.49
CA ALA A 449 -17.44 -17.01 -8.90
C ALA A 449 -17.05 -16.81 -7.43
N ARG A 450 -17.10 -17.91 -6.67
CA ARG A 450 -16.65 -18.00 -5.28
C ARG A 450 -15.39 -18.86 -5.22
N PHE A 451 -14.38 -18.41 -4.49
CA PHE A 451 -13.15 -19.15 -4.23
C PHE A 451 -13.06 -19.54 -2.76
N ASP A 452 -13.06 -20.83 -2.46
CA ASP A 452 -12.87 -21.35 -1.11
C ASP A 452 -11.44 -21.89 -0.94
N PRO A 453 -10.58 -21.26 -0.10
CA PRO A 453 -9.20 -21.69 0.09
C PRO A 453 -9.15 -23.07 0.77
N LYS A 454 -8.20 -23.91 0.36
CA LYS A 454 -8.00 -25.27 0.89
C LYS A 454 -6.58 -25.55 1.35
N LEU A 455 -5.59 -25.03 0.63
CA LEU A 455 -4.18 -25.13 0.99
C LEU A 455 -3.57 -23.74 1.02
N VAL A 456 -3.21 -23.23 2.19
CA VAL A 456 -2.75 -21.84 2.32
C VAL A 456 -1.30 -21.78 2.76
N LYS A 457 -0.50 -20.99 2.02
CA LYS A 457 0.86 -20.65 2.42
C LYS A 457 1.04 -19.13 2.49
N MET A 458 1.49 -18.66 3.64
CA MET A 458 1.95 -17.30 3.90
C MET A 458 3.35 -17.34 4.53
N ALA A 459 3.93 -16.18 4.82
CA ALA A 459 5.18 -16.12 5.59
C ALA A 459 5.01 -16.75 6.99
N PRO A 460 6.03 -17.46 7.49
CA PRO A 460 5.99 -18.07 8.81
C PRO A 460 5.92 -17.02 9.93
N ALA A 461 5.43 -17.44 11.10
CA ALA A 461 5.37 -16.59 12.28
C ALA A 461 6.75 -16.00 12.63
N GLY A 462 6.75 -14.71 13.01
CA GLY A 462 7.96 -13.97 13.40
C GLY A 462 8.59 -13.13 12.28
N GLU A 463 8.20 -13.36 11.02
CA GLU A 463 8.54 -12.46 9.91
C GLU A 463 7.88 -11.09 10.10
N ARG A 464 8.59 -10.02 9.76
CA ARG A 464 8.00 -8.68 9.75
C ARG A 464 7.15 -8.52 8.48
N PRO A 465 6.02 -7.80 8.52
CA PRO A 465 5.28 -7.43 7.32
C PRO A 465 6.10 -6.46 6.45
N GLU A 466 5.82 -6.44 5.15
CA GLU A 466 6.42 -5.49 4.20
C GLU A 466 5.62 -4.19 4.08
N ASP A 467 4.43 -4.15 4.68
CA ASP A 467 3.46 -3.06 4.69
C ASP A 467 3.23 -2.44 6.08
#